data_AF-A0A3B0X2Z6-F1
#
_entry.id   AF-A0A3B0X2Z6-F1
#
_cell.length_a   1.000
_cell.length_b   1.000
_cell.length_c   1.000
_cell.angle_alpha   90.00
_cell.angle_beta   90.00
_cell.angle_gamma   90.00
#
_symmetry.space_group_name_H-M   'P 1'
#
loop_
_entity.id
_entity.type
_entity.pdbx_description
1 polymer ?
#
loop_
_entity_poly.entity_id
_entity_poly.type
_entity_poly.pdbx_seq_one_letter_code
_entity_poly.pdbx_strand_id
1 'polypeptide(L)' 'MSKIIQYSNESIGDLNLIPDFLPSPAELALKQQNTKVTISLSSESVAYFKDTARKHHMQYQKIIRQLLDEYVAHQKSANK' A
#
# COMPACT_ATOMS: atom_id res chain seq x y z
N MET A 1 -1.31 34.75 9.97
CA MET A 1 -2.25 35.28 10.98
C MET A 1 -3.32 34.22 11.19
N SER A 2 -3.16 33.35 12.19
CA SER A 2 -4.10 32.24 12.44
C SER A 2 -5.30 32.78 13.21
N LYS A 3 -6.48 32.81 12.58
CA LYS A 3 -7.71 33.31 13.21
C LYS A 3 -8.20 32.27 14.21
N ILE A 4 -8.37 32.69 15.47
CA ILE A 4 -8.88 31.81 16.54
C ILE A 4 -10.36 31.58 16.29
N ILE A 5 -10.76 30.31 16.16
CA ILE A 5 -12.17 29.92 15.98
C ILE A 5 -12.85 30.03 17.35
N GLN A 6 -13.85 30.90 17.47
CA GLN A 6 -14.71 30.98 18.64
C GLN A 6 -15.95 30.13 18.40
N TYR A 7 -16.10 29.08 19.21
CA TYR A 7 -17.27 28.20 19.17
C TYR A 7 -18.36 28.74 20.10
N SER A 8 -19.59 28.86 19.60
CA SER A 8 -20.81 29.16 20.35
C SER A 8 -21.58 27.86 20.63
N ASN A 9 -22.25 27.78 21.79
CA ASN A 9 -23.11 26.65 22.18
C ASN A 9 -24.44 26.69 21.41
N GLU A 10 -24.38 26.54 20.09
CA GLU A 10 -25.57 26.48 19.24
C GLU A 10 -26.21 25.10 19.29
N SER A 11 -27.51 25.03 19.05
CA SER A 11 -28.23 23.75 19.03
C SER A 11 -27.74 22.91 17.86
N ILE A 12 -26.99 21.86 18.18
CA ILE A 12 -26.74 20.74 17.28
C ILE A 12 -28.12 20.22 16.86
N GLY A 13 -28.46 20.33 15.57
CA GLY A 13 -29.77 19.96 15.03
C GLY A 13 -30.09 18.46 15.15
N ASP A 14 -30.91 17.93 14.26
CA ASP A 14 -31.31 16.51 14.33
C ASP A 14 -30.10 15.56 14.22
N LEU A 15 -29.80 14.89 15.34
CA LEU A 15 -28.72 13.92 15.46
C LEU A 15 -29.15 12.57 14.89
N ASN A 16 -28.46 12.11 13.85
CA ASN A 16 -28.60 10.75 13.35
C ASN A 16 -27.55 9.85 14.02
N LEU A 17 -28.00 8.87 14.79
CA LEU A 17 -27.14 7.84 15.39
C LEU A 17 -26.64 6.90 14.30
N ILE A 18 -25.37 7.03 13.94
CA ILE A 18 -24.69 6.12 13.01
C ILE A 18 -24.03 5.01 13.85
N PRO A 19 -24.33 3.72 13.61
CA PRO A 19 -23.61 2.63 14.26
C PRO A 19 -22.15 2.65 13.81
N ASP A 20 -21.23 2.35 14.72
CA ASP A 20 -19.80 2.29 14.41
C ASP A 20 -19.54 1.20 13.36
N PHE A 21 -19.23 1.62 12.14
CA PHE A 21 -19.00 0.77 10.98
C PHE A 21 -17.51 0.67 10.64
N LEU A 22 -16.65 1.37 11.39
CA LEU A 22 -15.24 1.40 11.07
C LEU A 22 -14.61 0.08 11.51
N PRO A 23 -13.98 -0.66 10.59
CA PRO A 23 -13.18 -1.82 10.96
C PRO A 23 -12.06 -1.37 11.90
N SER A 24 -11.69 -2.24 12.82
CA SER A 24 -10.63 -1.94 13.77
C SER A 24 -9.32 -1.60 13.05
N PRO A 25 -8.44 -0.78 13.63
CA PRO A 25 -7.14 -0.46 13.03
C PRO A 25 -6.31 -1.70 12.65
N ALA A 26 -6.50 -2.81 13.38
CA ALA A 26 -5.87 -4.09 13.08
C ALA A 26 -6.42 -4.76 11.81
N GLU A 27 -7.71 -4.63 11.52
CA GLU A 27 -8.34 -5.13 10.30
C GLU A 27 -8.03 -4.25 9.08
N LEU A 28 -7.86 -2.95 9.30
CA LEU A 28 -7.35 -2.02 8.29
C LEU A 28 -5.88 -2.28 7.93
N ALA A 29 -5.10 -2.82 8.88
CA ALA A 29 -3.73 -3.24 8.64
C ALA A 29 -3.71 -4.59 7.90
N LEU A 30 -4.06 -4.56 6.61
CA LEU A 30 -3.99 -5.69 5.70
C LEU A 30 -2.51 -6.11 5.53
N LYS A 31 -2.00 -6.88 6.50
CA LYS A 31 -0.62 -7.35 6.55
C LYS A 31 -0.45 -8.39 5.44
N GLN A 32 0.20 -7.99 4.35
CA GLN A 32 0.69 -8.95 3.37
C GLN A 32 1.65 -9.91 4.06
N GLN A 33 1.27 -11.19 4.12
CA GLN A 33 2.16 -12.25 4.58
C GLN A 33 3.31 -12.37 3.58
N ASN A 34 4.47 -11.86 3.95
CA ASN A 34 5.67 -11.89 3.11
C ASN A 34 6.58 -13.03 3.57
N THR A 35 6.82 -14.01 2.70
CA THR A 35 7.82 -15.06 2.93
C THR A 35 9.17 -14.60 2.41
N LYS A 36 10.19 -14.58 3.29
CA LYS A 36 11.56 -14.25 2.89
C LYS A 36 12.20 -15.45 2.20
N VAL A 37 12.68 -15.24 0.98
CA VAL A 37 13.42 -16.23 0.20
C VAL A 37 14.74 -15.64 -0.30
N THR A 38 15.75 -16.48 -0.46
CA THR A 38 17.02 -16.11 -1.09
C THR A 38 17.07 -16.74 -2.47
N ILE A 39 17.17 -15.91 -3.51
CA ILE A 39 17.32 -16.35 -4.90
C ILE A 39 18.52 -15.65 -5.53
N SER A 40 19.21 -16.34 -6.42
CA SER A 40 20.31 -15.77 -7.20
C SER A 40 19.74 -15.12 -8.47
N LEU A 41 20.06 -13.85 -8.70
CA LEU A 41 19.72 -13.12 -9.91
C LEU A 41 20.99 -12.82 -10.71
N SER A 42 20.86 -12.65 -12.03
CA SER A 42 21.98 -12.24 -12.86
C SER A 42 22.41 -10.80 -12.53
N SER A 43 23.70 -10.51 -12.70
CA SER A 43 24.27 -9.18 -12.47
C SER A 43 23.61 -8.12 -13.36
N GLU A 44 23.25 -8.48 -14.60
CA GLU A 44 22.57 -7.62 -15.56
C GLU A 44 21.16 -7.25 -15.07
N SER A 45 20.36 -8.23 -14.62
CA SER A 45 19.01 -7.96 -14.11
C SER A 45 19.06 -7.04 -12.89
N VAL A 46 20.00 -7.27 -11.96
CA VAL A 46 20.16 -6.40 -10.78
C VAL A 46 20.56 -4.98 -11.18
N ALA A 47 21.43 -4.81 -12.18
CA ALA A 47 21.81 -3.49 -12.69
C ALA A 47 20.60 -2.75 -13.28
N TYR A 48 19.79 -3.44 -14.09
CA TYR A 48 18.55 -2.89 -14.64
C TYR A 48 17.59 -2.41 -13.55
N PHE A 49 17.30 -3.26 -12.55
CA PHE A 49 16.37 -2.89 -11.47
C PHE A 49 16.88 -1.72 -10.63
N LYS A 50 18.20 -1.63 -10.38
CA LYS A 50 18.81 -0.49 -9.70
C LYS A 50 18.66 0.81 -10.48
N ASP A 51 18.78 0.76 -11.79
CA ASP A 51 18.62 1.95 -12.63
C ASP A 51 17.17 2.45 -12.67
N THR A 52 16.24 1.53 -12.89
CA THR A 52 14.79 1.83 -12.87
C THR A 52 14.35 2.35 -11.50
N ALA A 53 14.85 1.76 -10.42
CA ALA A 53 14.60 2.20 -9.05
C ALA A 53 15.00 3.67 -8.80
N ARG A 54 16.16 4.10 -9.32
CA ARG A 54 16.62 5.49 -9.22
C ARG A 54 15.70 6.44 -9.97
N LYS A 55 15.30 6.09 -11.20
CA LYS A 55 14.39 6.91 -12.03
C LYS A 55 13.04 7.14 -11.36
N HIS A 56 12.50 6.11 -10.72
CA HIS A 56 11.18 6.14 -10.09
C HIS A 56 11.19 6.44 -8.58
N HIS A 57 12.34 6.80 -8.00
CA HIS A 57 12.50 7.12 -6.57
C HIS A 57 11.97 6.02 -5.63
N MET A 58 12.28 4.77 -5.93
CA MET A 58 11.77 3.60 -5.22
C MET A 58 12.85 2.55 -4.99
N GLN A 59 12.60 1.62 -4.06
CA GLN A 59 13.55 0.56 -3.74
C GLN A 59 13.53 -0.52 -4.84
N TYR A 60 14.69 -0.94 -5.34
CA TYR A 60 14.78 -1.95 -6.40
C TYR A 60 14.15 -3.29 -5.99
N GLN A 61 14.17 -3.63 -4.70
CA GLN A 61 13.50 -4.81 -4.15
C GLN A 61 11.98 -4.76 -4.31
N LYS A 62 11.37 -3.57 -4.25
CA LYS A 62 9.92 -3.42 -4.50
C LYS A 62 9.58 -3.72 -5.95
N ILE A 63 10.41 -3.27 -6.89
CA ILE A 63 10.24 -3.55 -8.33
C ILE A 63 10.29 -5.06 -8.57
N ILE A 64 11.29 -5.74 -8.01
CA ILE A 64 11.43 -7.20 -8.16
C ILE A 64 10.20 -7.92 -7.61
N ARG A 65 9.71 -7.53 -6.43
CA ARG A 65 8.52 -8.14 -5.82
C ARG A 65 7.29 -7.97 -6.73
N GLN A 66 7.04 -6.75 -7.18
CA GLN A 66 5.88 -6.44 -8.01
C GLN A 66 5.92 -7.16 -9.37
N LEU A 67 7.11 -7.30 -9.96
CA LEU A 67 7.29 -8.07 -11.19
C LEU A 67 6.91 -9.55 -11.00
N LEU A 68 7.31 -10.16 -9.89
CA LEU A 68 6.97 -11.55 -9.57
C LEU A 68 5.48 -11.72 -9.30
N ASP A 69 4.87 -10.79 -8.57
CA ASP A 69 3.44 -10.81 -8.27
C ASP A 69 2.59 -10.72 -9.55
N GLU A 70 2.94 -9.80 -10.46
CA GLU A 70 2.29 -9.65 -11.77
C GLU A 70 2.45 -10.90 -12.65
N TYR A 71 3.65 -11.47 -12.71
CA TYR A 71 3.90 -12.69 -13.48
C TYR A 71 3.05 -13.86 -12.98
N VAL A 72 2.95 -14.05 -11.67
CA VAL A 72 2.12 -15.11 -11.08
C VAL A 72 0.64 -14.84 -11.31
N ALA A 73 0.19 -13.58 -11.19
CA ALA A 73 -1.19 -13.20 -11.47
C ALA A 73 -1.57 -13.55 -12.92
N HIS A 74 -0.72 -13.18 -13.88
CA HIS A 74 -0.92 -13.48 -15.30
C HIS A 74 -0.97 -14.99 -15.57
N GLN A 75 -0.09 -15.79 -14.96
CA GLN A 75 -0.12 -17.24 -15.15
C GLN A 75 -1.33 -17.92 -14.52
N LYS A 76 -1.80 -17.43 -13.37
CA LYS A 76 -3.03 -17.94 -12.75
C LYS A 76 -4.26 -17.62 -13.57
N SER A 77 -4.30 -16.47 -14.25
CA SER A 77 -5.40 -16.14 -15.16
C SER A 77 -5.35 -16.93 -16.48
N ALA A 78 -4.17 -17.25 -16.99
CA ALA A 78 -4.02 -18.00 -18.24
C ALA A 78 -4.34 -19.50 -18.07
N ASN A 79 -4.15 -20.05 -16.87
CA ASN A 79 -4.43 -21.46 -16.55
C ASN A 79 -5.84 -21.70 -15.96
N LYS A 80 -6.74 -20.73 -16.08
CA LYS A 80 -8.11 -20.79 -15.57
C LYS A 80 -9.11 -20.81 -16.72
#